data_AF-A0A0B6YZI8-F1
#
_entry.id   AF-A0A0B6YZI8-F1
#
_cell.length_a   1.000
_cell.length_b   1.000
_cell.length_c   1.000
_cell.angle_alpha   90.00
_cell.angle_beta   90.00
_cell.angle_gamma   90.00
#
_symmetry.space_group_name_H-M   'P 1'
#
loop_
_entity.id
_entity.type
_entity.pdbx_description
1 polymer ?
#
loop_
_entity_poly.entity_id
_entity_poly.type
_entity_poly.pdbx_seq_one_letter_code
_entity_poly.pdbx_strand_id
1 'polypeptide(L)'
;WISKYQIVSSPSVYSENRQRALVHTLQRFENDKYSKVPLFIFGDFNFRLDSNLLIQELAGKLVPCQTKGKKGLINKVEYTEVDNGKIVLTVGSKSFDYYDKHSDLFASMYKWLQQYDSEFSSFRDRLYEHDITFMPSYPFCEDVSDGISYMKTRVPSWCDRVLLTHTARDILIQDPC
;
A
#
# COMPACT_ATOMS: atom_id res chain seq x y z
N TRP A 1 2.09 3.76 9.53
CA TRP A 1 1.30 4.64 10.42
C TRP A 1 0.32 5.43 9.57
N ILE A 2 -0.98 5.18 9.67
CA ILE A 2 -2.00 6.03 9.03
C ILE A 2 -2.14 7.28 9.88
N SER A 3 -1.26 8.27 9.71
CA SER A 3 -1.53 9.55 10.34
C SER A 3 -2.75 10.19 9.68
N LYS A 4 -3.33 11.14 10.40
CA LYS A 4 -4.42 12.06 10.02
C LYS A 4 -4.40 12.53 8.55
N TYR A 5 -3.25 12.50 7.89
CA TYR A 5 -3.03 12.92 6.49
C TYR A 5 -3.31 11.83 5.43
N GLN A 6 -3.30 10.53 5.77
CA GLN A 6 -3.52 9.46 4.78
C GLN A 6 -4.99 9.29 4.33
N ILE A 7 -5.95 9.83 5.10
CA ILE A 7 -7.38 9.76 4.73
C ILE A 7 -7.75 10.85 3.70
N VAL A 8 -6.98 11.95 3.63
CA VAL A 8 -7.45 13.20 2.97
C VAL A 8 -6.56 13.65 1.80
N SER A 9 -5.40 13.03 1.56
CA SER A 9 -4.55 13.39 0.41
C SER A 9 -4.00 12.18 -0.33
N SER A 10 -4.02 12.26 -1.66
CA SER A 10 -3.34 11.37 -2.59
C SER A 10 -2.38 12.22 -3.46
N PRO A 11 -1.07 11.91 -3.51
CA PRO A 11 -0.38 10.97 -2.63
C PRO A 11 -0.37 11.46 -1.18
N SER A 12 -0.06 10.56 -0.25
CA SER A 12 0.13 10.93 1.16
C SER A 12 1.54 11.49 1.40
N VAL A 13 1.70 12.38 2.38
CA VAL A 13 3.02 12.91 2.81
C VAL A 13 4.02 11.78 3.12
N TYR A 14 3.56 10.64 3.64
CA TYR A 14 4.42 9.48 3.88
C TYR A 14 4.86 8.77 2.60
N SER A 15 4.00 8.70 1.60
CA SER A 15 4.36 8.18 0.29
C SER A 15 5.45 9.05 -0.33
N GLU A 16 5.30 10.36 -0.28
CA GLU A 16 6.36 11.27 -0.75
C GLU A 16 7.66 11.12 0.04
N ASN A 17 7.59 10.93 1.37
CA ASN A 17 8.77 10.68 2.19
C ASN A 17 9.50 9.39 1.78
N ARG A 18 8.75 8.30 1.52
CA ARG A 18 9.32 7.04 1.01
C ARG A 18 9.93 7.23 -0.37
N GLN A 19 9.24 7.96 -1.25
CA GLN A 19 9.74 8.28 -2.57
C GLN A 19 11.08 9.02 -2.48
N ARG A 20 11.15 10.11 -1.69
CA ARG A 20 12.39 10.87 -1.47
C ARG A 20 13.51 10.02 -0.88
N ALA A 21 13.19 9.14 0.08
CA ALA A 21 14.16 8.24 0.69
C ALA A 21 14.76 7.26 -0.33
N LEU A 22 13.92 6.66 -1.18
CA LEU A 22 14.39 5.76 -2.24
C LEU A 22 15.20 6.51 -3.30
N VAL A 23 14.73 7.68 -3.76
CA VAL A 23 15.49 8.54 -4.69
C VAL A 23 16.88 8.85 -4.16
N HIS A 24 16.97 9.29 -2.90
CA HIS A 24 18.24 9.61 -2.25
C HIS A 24 19.16 8.38 -2.17
N THR A 25 18.62 7.20 -1.87
CA THR A 25 19.39 5.95 -1.85
C THR A 25 19.93 5.59 -3.23
N LEU A 26 19.09 5.66 -4.28
CA LEU A 26 19.50 5.38 -5.65
C LEU A 26 20.58 6.37 -6.14
N GLN A 27 20.43 7.66 -5.82
CA GLN A 27 21.41 8.68 -6.16
C GLN A 27 22.80 8.40 -5.57
N ARG A 28 22.90 7.69 -4.44
CA ARG A 28 24.21 7.31 -3.89
C ARG A 28 24.92 6.27 -4.74
N PHE A 29 24.19 5.31 -5.30
CA PHE A 29 24.75 4.33 -6.23
C PHE A 29 25.06 4.94 -7.59
N GLU A 30 24.25 5.89 -8.05
CA GLU A 30 24.46 6.56 -9.35
C GLU A 30 25.64 7.53 -9.33
N ASN A 31 25.86 8.23 -8.22
CA ASN A 31 26.89 9.27 -8.11
C ASN A 31 28.15 8.82 -7.35
N ASP A 32 28.27 7.54 -7.02
CA ASP A 32 29.52 7.01 -6.48
C ASP A 32 30.66 6.98 -7.51
N LYS A 33 31.87 6.77 -7.01
CA LYS A 33 33.10 6.66 -7.81
C LYS A 33 33.32 5.27 -8.41
N TYR A 34 32.40 4.33 -8.18
CA TYR A 34 32.57 2.93 -8.55
C TYR A 34 31.91 2.66 -9.91
N SER A 35 32.36 1.59 -10.57
CA SER A 35 31.74 1.13 -11.81
C SER A 35 30.28 0.78 -11.56
N LYS A 36 29.41 1.13 -12.51
CA LYS A 36 28.00 0.76 -12.44
C LYS A 36 27.85 -0.73 -12.66
N VAL A 37 27.10 -1.37 -11.78
CA VAL A 37 26.82 -2.81 -11.80
C VAL A 37 25.31 -3.03 -11.75
N PRO A 38 24.82 -4.17 -12.27
CA PRO A 38 23.45 -4.59 -12.07
C PRO A 38 23.12 -4.74 -10.57
N LEU A 39 21.99 -4.18 -10.14
CA LEU A 39 21.55 -4.21 -8.74
C LEU A 39 20.22 -4.93 -8.56
N PHE A 40 20.15 -5.68 -7.46
CA PHE A 40 18.92 -6.18 -6.85
C PHE A 40 18.72 -5.44 -5.53
N ILE A 41 17.57 -4.78 -5.37
CA ILE A 41 17.23 -3.94 -4.23
C ILE A 41 15.94 -4.48 -3.63
N PHE A 42 16.00 -5.03 -2.43
CA PHE A 42 14.86 -5.69 -1.79
C PHE A 42 14.75 -5.34 -0.30
N GLY A 43 13.54 -5.52 0.24
CA GLY A 43 13.25 -5.30 1.65
C GLY A 43 11.90 -4.63 1.88
N ASP A 44 11.68 -4.14 3.10
CA ASP A 44 10.48 -3.37 3.47
C ASP A 44 10.62 -1.91 3.01
N PHE A 45 10.15 -1.64 1.79
CA PHE A 45 10.01 -0.27 1.28
C PHE A 45 8.86 0.47 1.95
N ASN A 46 7.96 -0.27 2.60
CA ASN A 46 6.79 0.23 3.30
C ASN A 46 5.82 1.00 2.38
N PHE A 47 5.86 0.68 1.07
CA PHE A 47 4.92 1.17 0.07
C PHE A 47 3.51 0.75 0.43
N ARG A 48 2.57 1.68 0.25
CA ARG A 48 1.17 1.50 0.63
C ARG A 48 0.29 1.65 -0.59
N LEU A 49 -0.84 0.94 -0.58
CA LEU A 49 -1.95 1.28 -1.45
C LEU A 49 -2.37 2.72 -1.19
N ASP A 50 -2.83 3.38 -2.26
CA ASP A 50 -3.51 4.66 -2.17
C ASP A 50 -4.85 4.48 -1.46
N SER A 51 -4.80 4.63 -0.14
CA SER A 51 -5.96 4.47 0.72
C SER A 51 -7.05 5.49 0.41
N ASN A 52 -6.70 6.69 -0.08
CA ASN A 52 -7.69 7.70 -0.38
C ASN A 52 -8.55 7.28 -1.57
N LEU A 53 -7.91 6.88 -2.69
CA LEU A 53 -8.62 6.38 -3.86
C LEU A 53 -9.39 5.09 -3.56
N LEU A 54 -8.78 4.15 -2.82
CA LEU A 54 -9.45 2.91 -2.43
C LEU A 54 -10.71 3.19 -1.59
N ILE A 55 -10.64 4.11 -0.62
CA ILE A 55 -11.81 4.47 0.21
C ILE A 55 -12.90 5.09 -0.64
N GLN A 56 -12.57 5.97 -1.59
CA GLN A 56 -13.57 6.58 -2.49
C GLN A 56 -14.33 5.51 -3.27
N GLU A 57 -13.62 4.51 -3.79
CA GLU A 57 -14.23 3.41 -4.53
C GLU A 57 -15.11 2.52 -3.64
N LEU A 58 -14.60 2.10 -2.47
CA LEU A 58 -15.36 1.25 -1.54
C LEU A 58 -16.58 1.97 -0.93
N ALA A 59 -16.50 3.28 -0.76
CA ALA A 59 -17.52 4.09 -0.11
C ALA A 59 -18.47 4.82 -1.07
N GLY A 60 -18.33 4.66 -2.40
CA GLY A 60 -19.01 5.50 -3.38
C GLY A 60 -20.54 5.56 -3.26
N LYS A 61 -21.18 4.53 -2.70
CA LYS A 61 -22.64 4.46 -2.45
C LYS A 61 -23.03 4.46 -0.97
N LEU A 62 -22.07 4.68 -0.07
CA LEU A 62 -22.27 4.61 1.37
C LEU A 62 -22.43 6.01 1.96
N VAL A 63 -23.16 6.09 3.09
CA VAL A 63 -23.35 7.33 3.84
C VAL A 63 -22.24 7.45 4.89
N PRO A 64 -21.41 8.52 4.85
CA PRO A 64 -20.38 8.71 5.86
C PRO A 64 -20.95 9.32 7.15
N CYS A 65 -20.68 8.68 8.28
CA CYS A 65 -20.90 9.19 9.63
C CYS A 65 -19.56 9.45 10.31
N GLN A 66 -19.31 10.72 10.68
CA GLN A 66 -18.04 11.12 11.28
C GLN A 66 -18.15 11.23 12.79
N THR A 67 -17.25 10.55 13.51
CA THR A 67 -17.11 10.74 14.96
C THR A 67 -15.91 11.65 15.26
N LYS A 68 -16.19 12.77 15.95
CA LYS A 68 -15.16 13.72 16.41
C LYS A 68 -14.60 13.28 17.77
N GLY A 69 -13.28 13.30 17.90
CA GLY A 69 -12.57 13.03 19.16
C GLY A 69 -12.43 14.27 20.06
N LYS A 70 -11.66 14.14 21.17
CA LYS A 70 -11.48 15.12 22.27
C LYS A 70 -10.91 16.51 21.89
N LYS A 71 -10.76 16.86 20.61
CA LYS A 71 -10.32 18.17 20.11
C LYS A 71 -11.07 18.63 18.85
N GLY A 72 -12.27 18.10 18.60
CA GLY A 72 -13.03 18.37 17.37
C GLY A 72 -12.45 17.75 16.10
N LEU A 73 -11.37 16.97 16.23
CA LEU A 73 -10.71 16.27 15.13
C LEU A 73 -11.49 15.00 14.77
N ILE A 74 -11.66 14.74 13.47
CA ILE A 74 -12.21 13.48 12.96
C ILE A 74 -11.26 12.36 13.38
N ASN A 75 -11.75 11.45 14.23
CA ASN A 75 -10.96 10.32 14.71
C ASN A 75 -11.26 9.05 13.89
N LYS A 76 -12.51 8.93 13.47
CA LYS A 76 -13.06 7.76 12.79
C LYS A 76 -14.23 8.20 11.90
N VAL A 77 -14.31 7.58 10.73
CA VAL A 77 -15.42 7.68 9.78
C VAL A 77 -15.98 6.28 9.60
N GLU A 78 -17.28 6.14 9.79
CA GLU A 78 -18.04 4.93 9.54
C GLU A 78 -18.89 5.15 8.30
N TYR A 79 -18.88 4.22 7.37
CA TYR A 79 -19.67 4.28 6.15
C TYR A 79 -20.78 3.25 6.22
N THR A 80 -22.03 3.71 6.11
CA THR A 80 -23.22 2.87 6.27
C THR A 80 -24.01 2.72 4.98
N GLU A 81 -24.69 1.58 4.81
CA GLU A 81 -25.69 1.42 3.76
C GLU A 81 -26.88 2.35 3.99
N VAL A 82 -27.44 2.90 2.90
CA VAL A 82 -28.60 3.81 2.95
C VAL A 82 -29.85 3.08 3.46
N ASP A 83 -30.02 1.83 3.04
CA ASP A 83 -31.29 1.10 3.20
C ASP A 83 -31.52 0.62 4.63
N ASN A 84 -30.47 0.15 5.32
CA ASN A 84 -30.57 -0.52 6.62
C ASN A 84 -29.66 0.10 7.70
N GLY A 85 -28.81 1.08 7.36
CA GLY A 85 -27.86 1.69 8.28
C GLY A 85 -26.70 0.77 8.73
N LYS A 86 -26.52 -0.40 8.13
CA LYS A 86 -25.42 -1.33 8.43
C LYS A 86 -24.09 -0.66 8.13
N ILE A 87 -23.15 -0.71 9.07
CA ILE A 87 -21.78 -0.24 8.87
C ILE A 87 -21.04 -1.26 7.97
N VAL A 88 -20.46 -0.76 6.88
CA VAL A 88 -19.75 -1.58 5.88
C VAL A 88 -18.25 -1.28 5.88
N LEU A 89 -17.85 -0.04 6.19
CA LEU A 89 -16.45 0.36 6.24
C LEU A 89 -16.20 1.28 7.44
N THR A 90 -15.17 0.99 8.22
CA THR A 90 -14.64 1.85 9.28
C THR A 90 -13.23 2.29 8.90
N VAL A 91 -13.00 3.60 8.86
CA VAL A 91 -11.67 4.18 8.65
C VAL A 91 -11.32 5.11 9.80
N GLY A 92 -10.12 4.96 10.35
CA GLY A 92 -9.58 5.84 11.38
C GLY A 92 -8.06 5.87 11.36
N SER A 93 -7.48 6.63 12.27
CA SER A 93 -6.02 6.81 12.37
C SER A 93 -5.22 5.50 12.59
N LYS A 94 -5.86 4.47 13.15
CA LYS A 94 -5.25 3.15 13.40
C LYS A 94 -6.23 2.02 13.10
N SER A 95 -7.18 2.27 12.20
CA SER A 95 -8.21 1.30 11.88
C SER A 95 -8.60 1.40 10.41
N PHE A 96 -8.64 0.25 9.74
CA PHE A 96 -9.28 0.08 8.45
C PHE A 96 -9.98 -1.28 8.51
N ASP A 97 -11.30 -1.26 8.61
CA ASP A 97 -12.11 -2.47 8.71
C ASP A 97 -13.22 -2.42 7.67
N TYR A 98 -13.19 -3.38 6.73
CA TYR A 98 -14.22 -3.53 5.70
C TYR A 98 -15.20 -4.66 6.06
N TYR A 99 -15.26 -4.97 7.36
CA TYR A 99 -16.15 -5.92 7.99
C TYR A 99 -16.15 -7.26 7.26
N ASP A 100 -17.34 -7.77 6.90
CA ASP A 100 -17.54 -9.09 6.28
C ASP A 100 -16.75 -9.25 4.98
N LYS A 101 -16.41 -8.15 4.30
CA LYS A 101 -15.70 -8.14 3.01
C LYS A 101 -14.19 -7.92 3.14
N HIS A 102 -13.66 -7.74 4.36
CA HIS A 102 -12.26 -7.35 4.56
C HIS A 102 -11.30 -8.42 4.06
N SER A 103 -11.46 -9.67 4.49
CA SER A 103 -10.57 -10.76 4.07
C SER A 103 -10.65 -11.00 2.55
N ASP A 104 -11.86 -11.09 2.00
CA ASP A 104 -12.07 -11.34 0.57
C ASP A 104 -11.48 -10.23 -0.32
N LEU A 105 -11.59 -8.96 0.10
CA LEU A 105 -11.04 -7.84 -0.64
C LEU A 105 -9.52 -7.98 -0.85
N PHE A 106 -8.78 -8.36 0.20
CA PHE A 106 -7.31 -8.41 0.14
C PHE A 106 -6.77 -9.78 -0.28
N ALA A 107 -7.45 -10.87 0.06
CA ALA A 107 -7.00 -12.23 -0.27
C ALA A 107 -7.43 -12.67 -1.68
N SER A 108 -8.66 -12.32 -2.11
CA SER A 108 -9.24 -12.81 -3.37
C SER A 108 -9.24 -11.76 -4.48
N MET A 109 -9.40 -10.47 -4.14
CA MET A 109 -9.47 -9.38 -5.12
C MET A 109 -8.16 -8.61 -5.28
N TYR A 110 -7.02 -9.18 -4.84
CA TYR A 110 -5.72 -8.48 -4.85
C TYR A 110 -5.32 -7.94 -6.24
N LYS A 111 -5.63 -8.65 -7.34
CA LYS A 111 -5.34 -8.16 -8.69
C LYS A 111 -6.03 -6.83 -8.99
N TRP A 112 -7.28 -6.67 -8.55
CA TRP A 112 -8.02 -5.41 -8.69
C TRP A 112 -7.45 -4.30 -7.80
N LEU A 113 -6.85 -4.65 -6.65
CA LEU A 113 -6.21 -3.68 -5.76
C LEU A 113 -4.92 -3.07 -6.33
N GLN A 114 -4.27 -3.72 -7.30
CA GLN A 114 -2.99 -3.25 -7.86
C GLN A 114 -3.09 -1.88 -8.54
N GLN A 115 -4.27 -1.47 -9.00
CA GLN A 115 -4.47 -0.12 -9.54
C GLN A 115 -4.22 0.98 -8.49
N TYR A 116 -4.31 0.64 -7.20
CA TYR A 116 -4.02 1.55 -6.09
C TYR A 116 -2.57 1.43 -5.58
N ASP A 117 -1.77 0.47 -6.08
CA ASP A 117 -0.34 0.35 -5.77
C ASP A 117 0.49 1.26 -6.70
N SER A 118 0.44 2.56 -6.43
CA SER A 118 0.99 3.58 -7.34
C SER A 118 2.41 4.03 -6.98
N GLU A 119 2.91 3.73 -5.77
CA GLU A 119 4.17 4.30 -5.26
C GLU A 119 5.40 3.91 -6.11
N PHE A 120 5.43 2.69 -6.64
CA PHE A 120 6.51 2.24 -7.52
C PHE A 120 6.51 2.96 -8.89
N SER A 121 5.38 3.52 -9.33
CA SER A 121 5.23 4.07 -10.68
C SER A 121 6.23 5.18 -11.00
N SER A 122 6.67 5.94 -9.99
CA SER A 122 7.66 7.02 -10.13
C SER A 122 9.09 6.54 -10.37
N PHE A 123 9.33 5.22 -10.34
CA PHE A 123 10.66 4.61 -10.46
C PHE A 123 10.80 3.73 -11.70
N ARG A 124 9.76 3.60 -12.53
CA ARG A 124 9.74 2.69 -13.70
C ARG A 124 10.78 3.04 -14.77
N ASP A 125 11.30 4.26 -14.75
CA ASP A 125 12.38 4.75 -15.62
C ASP A 125 13.78 4.29 -15.18
N ARG A 126 13.93 3.90 -13.90
CA ARG A 126 15.22 3.52 -13.30
C ARG A 126 15.25 2.07 -12.83
N LEU A 127 14.10 1.57 -12.41
CA LEU A 127 13.93 0.29 -11.77
C LEU A 127 12.82 -0.51 -12.46
N TYR A 128 12.94 -1.81 -12.33
CA TYR A 128 12.00 -2.80 -12.79
C TYR A 128 11.54 -3.64 -11.61
N GLU A 129 10.28 -4.06 -11.65
CA GLU A 129 9.69 -5.01 -10.72
C GLU A 129 8.89 -6.03 -11.53
N HIS A 130 8.95 -7.30 -11.14
CA HIS A 130 8.13 -8.34 -11.75
C HIS A 130 6.66 -8.19 -11.37
N ASP A 131 5.77 -8.70 -12.22
CA ASP A 131 4.34 -8.70 -11.95
C ASP A 131 4.03 -9.34 -10.60
N ILE A 132 3.35 -8.56 -9.75
CA ILE A 132 2.87 -9.05 -8.46
C ILE A 132 1.69 -9.99 -8.74
N THR A 133 1.81 -11.25 -8.31
CA THR A 133 0.76 -12.27 -8.53
C THR A 133 0.28 -12.89 -7.22
N PHE A 134 0.57 -12.22 -6.11
CA PHE A 134 0.26 -12.64 -4.74
C PHE A 134 -0.46 -11.53 -3.97
N MET A 135 -1.16 -11.91 -2.90
CA MET A 135 -1.88 -10.99 -2.01
C MET A 135 -0.92 -10.03 -1.25
N PRO A 136 -1.40 -8.89 -0.74
CA PRO A 136 -0.58 -7.97 0.06
C PRO A 136 0.21 -8.65 1.19
N SER A 137 1.46 -8.23 1.41
CA SER A 137 2.36 -8.89 2.38
C SER A 137 2.14 -8.45 3.84
N TYR A 138 1.45 -7.33 4.07
CA TYR A 138 1.33 -6.75 5.40
C TYR A 138 0.06 -5.89 5.56
N PRO A 139 -0.60 -5.86 6.74
CA PRO A 139 -0.27 -6.61 7.96
C PRO A 139 -1.11 -7.87 8.17
N PHE A 140 -0.47 -9.04 8.27
CA PHE A 140 -1.14 -10.26 8.75
C PHE A 140 -1.44 -10.22 10.24
N CYS A 141 -2.39 -11.05 10.69
CA CYS A 141 -2.71 -11.28 12.08
C CYS A 141 -1.47 -11.79 12.86
N GLU A 142 -1.35 -11.39 14.13
CA GLU A 142 -0.25 -11.80 15.02
C GLU A 142 -0.59 -13.05 15.84
N ASP A 143 -1.82 -13.57 15.71
CA ASP A 143 -2.21 -14.85 16.32
C ASP A 143 -1.53 -16.00 15.59
N VAL A 144 -0.76 -16.81 16.33
CA VAL A 144 -0.03 -17.96 15.79
C VAL A 144 -0.94 -19.04 15.19
N SER A 145 -2.24 -19.01 15.53
CA SER A 145 -3.25 -19.91 14.97
C SER A 145 -3.93 -19.35 13.71
N ASP A 146 -3.72 -18.07 13.38
CA ASP A 146 -4.29 -17.39 12.20
C ASP A 146 -3.20 -16.70 11.39
N GLY A 147 -2.63 -17.44 10.43
CA GLY A 147 -1.62 -16.94 9.52
C GLY A 147 -2.16 -16.36 8.20
N ILE A 148 -3.48 -16.17 8.08
CA ILE A 148 -4.12 -15.84 6.78
C ILE A 148 -4.87 -14.52 6.86
N SER A 149 -5.47 -14.19 8.00
CA SER A 149 -6.23 -12.94 8.14
C SER A 149 -5.32 -11.72 8.20
N TYR A 150 -5.84 -10.58 7.75
CA TYR A 150 -5.19 -9.29 7.92
C TYR A 150 -5.61 -8.60 9.22
N MET A 151 -4.67 -7.91 9.86
CA MET A 151 -4.98 -6.97 10.93
C MET A 151 -5.73 -5.75 10.39
N LYS A 152 -6.81 -5.37 11.07
CA LYS A 152 -7.65 -4.22 10.72
C LYS A 152 -7.06 -2.87 11.17
N THR A 153 -5.75 -2.78 11.37
CA THR A 153 -5.09 -1.56 11.87
C THR A 153 -4.78 -0.54 10.77
N ARG A 154 -4.80 -0.98 9.50
CA ARG A 154 -4.50 -0.20 8.30
C ARG A 154 -4.90 -0.99 7.06
N VAL A 155 -4.88 -0.35 5.90
CA VAL A 155 -5.05 -1.00 4.61
C VAL A 155 -3.88 -1.97 4.36
N PRO A 156 -4.12 -3.27 4.10
CA PRO A 156 -3.10 -4.19 3.63
C PRO A 156 -2.42 -3.71 2.34
N SER A 157 -1.11 -3.88 2.22
CA SER A 157 -0.32 -3.40 1.07
C SER A 157 0.91 -4.28 0.82
N TRP A 158 1.46 -4.21 -0.39
CA TRP A 158 2.76 -4.82 -0.74
C TRP A 158 3.90 -3.92 -0.25
N CYS A 159 4.32 -4.14 0.99
CA CYS A 159 5.39 -3.35 1.63
C CYS A 159 6.78 -3.90 1.29
N ASP A 160 6.86 -5.23 1.16
CA ASP A 160 8.08 -5.96 0.85
C ASP A 160 8.20 -6.15 -0.65
N ARG A 161 9.27 -5.61 -1.24
CA ARG A 161 9.45 -5.53 -2.70
C ARG A 161 10.80 -6.06 -3.12
N VAL A 162 10.90 -6.48 -4.37
CA VAL A 162 12.16 -6.84 -5.03
C VAL A 162 12.25 -6.04 -6.32
N LEU A 163 13.12 -5.04 -6.31
CA LEU A 163 13.34 -4.12 -7.42
C LEU A 163 14.69 -4.42 -8.07
N LEU A 164 14.76 -4.26 -9.39
CA LEU A 164 15.93 -4.52 -10.19
C LEU A 164 16.30 -3.27 -10.98
N THR A 165 17.59 -3.00 -11.16
CA THR A 165 17.99 -2.12 -12.28
C THR A 165 17.63 -2.77 -13.62
N HIS A 166 17.38 -1.98 -14.67
CA HIS A 166 17.09 -2.54 -16.00
C HIS A 166 18.21 -3.46 -16.52
N THR A 167 19.48 -3.14 -16.23
CA THR A 167 20.61 -4.01 -16.56
C THR A 167 20.58 -5.36 -15.83
N ALA A 168 20.07 -5.41 -14.59
CA ALA A 168 19.89 -6.68 -13.86
C ALA A 168 18.75 -7.50 -14.44
N ARG A 169 17.65 -6.86 -14.82
CA ARG A 169 16.55 -7.50 -15.56
C ARG A 169 17.04 -8.09 -16.88
N ASP A 170 17.83 -7.34 -17.65
CA ASP A 170 18.29 -7.78 -18.97
C ASP A 170 19.17 -9.03 -18.88
N ILE A 171 20.01 -9.16 -17.84
CA ILE A 171 20.78 -10.40 -17.58
C ILE A 171 19.83 -11.60 -17.40
N LEU A 172 18.77 -11.45 -16.60
CA LEU A 172 17.82 -12.53 -16.35
C LEU A 172 17.03 -12.95 -17.61
N ILE A 173 16.86 -12.03 -18.56
CA ILE A 173 16.13 -12.30 -19.82
C ILE A 173 17.06 -12.83 -20.91
N GLN A 174 18.34 -12.45 -20.88
CA GLN A 174 19.36 -12.84 -21.86
C GLN A 174 20.02 -14.19 -21.58
N ASP A 175 19.67 -14.89 -20.49
CA ASP A 175 20.07 -16.28 -20.25
C ASP A 175 18.97 -17.27 -20.72
N PRO A 176 18.83 -17.58 -22.03
CA PRO A 176 18.28 -18.87 -22.42
C PRO A 176 19.36 -19.91 -22.13
N CYS A 177 19.15 -20.72 -21.09
CA CYS A 177 19.83 -22.01 -20.99
C CYS A 177 19.43 -22.90 -22.17
#